data_AF-A0A7S0DPZ0-F1
#
_entry.id   AF-A0A7S0DPZ0-F1
#
_cell.length_a   1.000
_cell.length_b   1.000
_cell.length_c   1.000
_cell.angle_alpha   90.00
_cell.angle_beta   90.00
_cell.angle_gamma   90.00
#
_symmetry.space_group_name_H-M   'P 1'
#
loop_
_entity.id
_entity.type
_entity.pdbx_description
1 polymer ?
#
loop_
_entity_poly.entity_id
_entity_poly.type
_entity_poly.pdbx_seq_one_letter_code
_entity_poly.pdbx_strand_id
1 'polypeptide(L)'
;KSSFLDTCCGSMAEPRRRNLPGTPQGEIFKWKSSDFKADGHYSVQEWIQDKIRSDPTDIKAICKPPEHVHKHEWIYEHIRQIIIELNALVVSLQASCTGSSCPKMTAGEGFEFLSACYGAQPQMVSAVDYACHNIDFHVAIINKTKNFPRPNHDALGKKAMKELSDVAKRLYRIIAHAYFHHKEEFMGFEFATGLYKRFAHLNETYKLTSFTPAIKVN
;
A
#
# COMPACT_ATOMS: atom_id res chain seq x y z
N LYS A 1 -6.19 29.33 -48.53
CA LYS A 1 -5.09 29.80 -47.66
C LYS A 1 -5.37 29.26 -46.25
N SER A 2 -5.30 27.96 -45.94
CA SER A 2 -4.13 27.06 -45.95
C SER A 2 -2.83 27.78 -45.60
N SER A 3 -2.45 27.74 -44.31
CA SER A 3 -1.07 27.75 -43.79
C SER A 3 -1.06 28.16 -42.30
N PHE A 4 -1.43 27.28 -41.39
CA PHE A 4 -1.10 27.41 -39.95
C PHE A 4 -0.98 26.04 -39.24
N LEU A 5 -0.69 25.00 -40.01
CA LEU A 5 -0.17 23.73 -39.54
C LEU A 5 1.12 23.54 -40.32
N ASP A 6 2.15 23.00 -39.67
CA ASP A 6 3.48 22.67 -40.21
C ASP A 6 4.59 23.69 -39.93
N THR A 7 4.94 23.87 -38.65
CA THR A 7 6.36 23.87 -38.27
C THR A 7 6.53 23.50 -36.79
N CYS A 8 6.77 22.23 -36.51
CA CYS A 8 7.63 21.78 -35.42
C CYS A 8 7.91 20.29 -35.60
N CYS A 9 8.93 19.99 -36.41
CA CYS A 9 9.69 18.76 -36.28
C CYS A 9 10.44 18.82 -34.94
N GLY A 10 9.79 18.40 -33.86
CA GLY A 10 10.40 18.07 -32.59
C GLY A 10 10.19 16.58 -32.36
N SER A 11 11.19 15.88 -31.83
CA SER A 11 11.20 14.43 -31.60
C SER A 11 9.83 13.87 -31.19
N MET A 12 9.49 12.67 -31.67
CA MET A 12 8.34 11.91 -31.18
C MET A 12 8.55 11.63 -29.68
N ALA A 13 8.22 12.60 -28.83
CA ALA A 13 8.30 12.46 -27.40
C ALA A 13 7.37 11.30 -27.03
N GLU A 14 7.88 10.35 -26.24
CA GLU A 14 7.07 9.26 -25.72
C GLU A 14 5.77 9.84 -25.14
N PRO A 15 4.59 9.25 -25.45
CA PRO A 15 3.33 9.79 -24.97
C PRO A 15 3.34 9.87 -23.45
N ARG A 16 3.11 11.08 -22.91
CA ARG A 16 3.13 11.32 -21.46
C ARG A 16 2.12 10.40 -20.78
N ARG A 17 2.56 9.66 -19.76
CA ARG A 17 1.73 8.84 -18.88
C ARG A 17 0.78 9.73 -18.08
N ARG A 18 -0.42 9.97 -18.59
CA ARG A 18 -1.46 10.77 -17.91
C ARG A 18 -2.85 10.31 -18.31
N ASN A 19 -3.78 10.36 -17.37
CA ASN A 19 -5.20 10.24 -17.69
C ASN A 19 -5.68 11.59 -18.24
N LEU A 20 -6.39 11.58 -19.36
CA LEU A 20 -6.97 12.80 -19.92
C LEU A 20 -8.26 13.17 -19.16
N PRO A 21 -8.63 14.47 -19.09
CA PRO A 21 -9.94 14.86 -18.58
C PRO A 21 -11.06 14.07 -19.29
N GLY A 22 -11.96 13.47 -18.52
CA GLY A 22 -13.05 12.64 -19.06
C GLY A 22 -12.67 11.19 -19.37
N THR A 23 -11.46 10.72 -19.01
CA THR A 23 -11.09 9.29 -19.14
C THR A 23 -12.04 8.43 -18.28
N PRO A 24 -12.75 7.45 -18.87
CA PRO A 24 -13.61 6.55 -18.11
C PRO A 24 -12.84 5.77 -17.05
N GLN A 25 -13.48 5.42 -15.93
CA GLN A 25 -12.85 4.67 -14.85
C GLN A 25 -12.23 3.33 -15.33
N GLY A 26 -12.83 2.67 -16.33
CA GLY A 26 -12.27 1.44 -16.90
C GLY A 26 -11.01 1.65 -17.75
N GLU A 27 -10.70 2.89 -18.15
CA GLU A 27 -9.56 3.25 -19.00
C GLU A 27 -8.47 4.02 -18.25
N ILE A 28 -8.68 4.34 -16.96
CA ILE A 28 -7.67 5.00 -16.15
C ILE A 28 -6.44 4.09 -16.01
N PHE A 29 -5.26 4.69 -16.08
CA PHE A 29 -3.99 3.99 -15.88
C PHE A 29 -3.69 2.84 -16.87
N LYS A 30 -4.43 2.73 -17.98
CA LYS A 30 -4.12 1.82 -19.10
C LYS A 30 -3.03 2.38 -20.02
N TRP A 31 -1.90 2.73 -19.42
CA TRP A 31 -0.73 3.19 -20.16
C TRP A 31 0.10 2.01 -20.66
N LYS A 32 0.89 2.22 -21.71
CA LYS A 32 1.85 1.21 -22.17
C LYS A 32 2.88 0.97 -21.07
N SER A 33 3.08 -0.30 -20.73
CA SER A 33 4.19 -0.71 -19.85
C SER A 33 5.50 -0.25 -20.48
N SER A 34 6.36 0.39 -19.68
CA SER A 34 7.71 0.77 -20.07
C SER A 34 8.71 0.11 -19.13
N ASP A 35 9.97 0.10 -19.54
CA ASP A 35 11.05 -0.33 -18.65
C ASP A 35 11.19 0.63 -17.47
N PHE A 36 11.76 0.11 -16.37
CA PHE A 36 12.03 0.91 -15.19
C PHE A 36 13.05 2.01 -15.50
N LYS A 37 12.70 3.26 -15.22
CA LYS A 37 13.59 4.42 -15.32
C LYS A 37 13.69 5.03 -13.93
N ALA A 38 14.89 5.06 -13.35
CA ALA A 38 15.17 5.64 -12.03
C ALA A 38 15.35 7.17 -12.12
N ASP A 39 14.50 7.84 -12.90
CA ASP A 39 14.64 9.26 -13.25
C ASP A 39 13.76 10.19 -12.39
N GLY A 40 12.67 9.66 -11.82
CA GLY A 40 11.70 10.42 -11.03
C GLY A 40 11.65 10.04 -9.54
N HIS A 41 11.22 11.00 -8.71
CA HIS A 41 10.96 10.79 -7.27
C HIS A 41 9.90 9.71 -6.97
N TYR A 42 9.04 9.40 -7.94
CA TYR A 42 7.96 8.42 -7.83
C TYR A 42 8.22 7.17 -8.68
N SER A 43 9.40 7.02 -9.29
CA SER A 43 9.72 5.92 -10.21
C SER A 43 9.45 4.53 -9.59
N VAL A 44 9.89 4.31 -8.35
CA VAL A 44 9.66 3.05 -7.63
C VAL A 44 8.17 2.84 -7.31
N GLN A 45 7.46 3.89 -6.90
CA GLN A 45 6.03 3.82 -6.63
C GLN A 45 5.24 3.46 -7.90
N GLU A 46 5.52 4.16 -9.00
CA GLU A 46 4.89 3.94 -10.30
C GLU A 46 5.18 2.53 -10.83
N TRP A 47 6.41 2.04 -10.65
CA TRP A 47 6.79 0.68 -11.01
C TRP A 47 5.97 -0.37 -10.27
N ILE A 48 5.87 -0.25 -8.94
CA ILE A 48 5.06 -1.16 -8.12
C ILE A 48 3.60 -1.15 -8.59
N GLN A 49 3.04 0.04 -8.83
CA GLN A 49 1.66 0.20 -9.29
C GLN A 49 1.43 -0.36 -10.70
N ASP A 50 2.38 -0.21 -11.61
CA ASP A 50 2.33 -0.80 -12.95
C ASP A 50 2.33 -2.33 -12.87
N LYS A 51 3.18 -2.93 -12.02
CA LYS A 51 3.24 -4.39 -11.83
C LYS A 51 1.97 -4.95 -11.20
N ILE A 52 1.44 -4.29 -10.17
CA ILE A 52 0.17 -4.67 -9.54
C ILE A 52 -0.98 -4.59 -10.55
N ARG A 53 -1.01 -3.53 -11.38
CA ARG A 53 -2.04 -3.38 -12.42
C ARG A 53 -1.89 -4.38 -13.56
N SER A 54 -0.68 -4.81 -13.91
CA SER A 54 -0.47 -5.78 -14.99
C SER A 54 -0.95 -7.18 -14.60
N ASP A 55 -0.57 -7.62 -13.40
CA ASP A 55 -1.00 -8.91 -12.85
C ASP A 55 -0.87 -8.88 -11.31
N PRO A 56 -1.97 -8.69 -10.56
CA PRO A 56 -1.92 -8.64 -9.09
C PRO A 56 -1.59 -10.00 -8.46
N THR A 57 -1.68 -11.10 -9.24
CA THR A 57 -1.42 -12.47 -8.76
C THR A 57 0.04 -12.87 -8.85
N ASP A 58 0.85 -12.21 -9.70
CA ASP A 58 2.28 -12.45 -9.81
C ASP A 58 3.08 -11.73 -8.71
N ILE A 59 2.93 -12.25 -7.49
CA ILE A 59 3.58 -11.71 -6.28
C ILE A 59 5.10 -11.68 -6.44
N LYS A 60 5.68 -12.69 -7.10
CA LYS A 60 7.13 -12.78 -7.28
C LYS A 60 7.64 -11.67 -8.20
N ALA A 61 6.94 -11.39 -9.29
CA ALA A 61 7.31 -10.28 -10.17
C ALA A 61 7.09 -8.92 -9.51
N ILE A 62 5.98 -8.73 -8.78
CA ILE A 62 5.70 -7.47 -8.09
C ILE A 62 6.74 -7.17 -7.01
N CYS A 63 7.15 -8.18 -6.24
CA CYS A 63 8.08 -8.00 -5.12
C CYS A 63 9.56 -8.08 -5.52
N LYS A 64 9.87 -8.31 -6.80
CA LYS A 64 11.24 -8.26 -7.32
C LYS A 64 11.64 -6.79 -7.57
N PRO A 65 12.62 -6.24 -6.82
CA PRO A 65 13.07 -4.87 -7.04
C PRO A 65 13.75 -4.75 -8.42
N PRO A 66 13.56 -3.62 -9.12
CA PRO A 66 14.37 -3.27 -10.28
C PRO A 66 15.86 -3.16 -9.94
N GLU A 67 16.70 -3.21 -10.98
CA GLU A 67 18.13 -2.93 -10.81
C GLU A 67 18.32 -1.52 -10.25
N HIS A 68 19.34 -1.36 -9.39
CA HIS A 68 19.72 -0.10 -8.73
C HIS A 68 18.71 0.48 -7.73
N VAL A 69 17.60 -0.21 -7.42
CA VAL A 69 16.70 0.21 -6.32
C VAL A 69 17.21 -0.32 -4.99
N HIS A 70 17.37 0.57 -4.02
CA HIS A 70 17.88 0.21 -2.71
C HIS A 70 16.82 -0.47 -1.85
N LYS A 71 17.27 -1.43 -1.02
CA LYS A 71 16.37 -2.23 -0.17
C LYS A 71 15.45 -1.40 0.71
N HIS A 72 15.95 -0.32 1.33
CA HIS A 72 15.15 0.48 2.25
C HIS A 72 14.10 1.32 1.53
N GLU A 73 14.44 1.86 0.34
CA GLU A 73 13.49 2.53 -0.55
C GLU A 73 12.39 1.58 -1.00
N TRP A 74 12.77 0.37 -1.41
CA TRP A 74 11.85 -0.66 -1.86
C TRP A 74 10.81 -1.01 -0.79
N ILE A 75 11.27 -1.25 0.45
CA ILE A 75 10.38 -1.54 1.58
C ILE A 75 9.47 -0.34 1.89
N TYR A 76 10.02 0.87 1.87
CA TYR A 76 9.27 2.09 2.13
C TYR A 76 8.12 2.29 1.12
N GLU A 77 8.39 2.17 -0.18
CA GLU A 77 7.39 2.36 -1.22
C GLU A 77 6.35 1.22 -1.24
N HIS A 78 6.75 -0.02 -0.92
CA HIS A 78 5.78 -1.10 -0.73
C HIS A 78 4.86 -0.86 0.46
N ILE A 79 5.37 -0.37 1.60
CA ILE A 79 4.52 -0.06 2.75
C ILE A 79 3.56 1.08 2.42
N ARG A 80 3.99 2.10 1.66
CA ARG A 80 3.09 3.15 1.14
C ARG A 80 1.97 2.57 0.29
N GLN A 81 2.31 1.69 -0.65
CA GLN A 81 1.33 1.04 -1.51
C GLN A 81 0.34 0.19 -0.70
N ILE A 82 0.81 -0.56 0.29
CA ILE A 82 -0.03 -1.38 1.18
C ILE A 82 -1.01 -0.51 1.96
N ILE A 83 -0.60 0.68 2.43
CA ILE A 83 -1.51 1.60 3.14
C ILE A 83 -2.63 2.10 2.21
N ILE A 84 -2.31 2.42 0.96
CA ILE A 84 -3.29 2.85 -0.04
C ILE A 84 -4.33 1.75 -0.27
N GLU A 85 -3.87 0.50 -0.45
CA GLU A 85 -4.75 -0.65 -0.67
C GLU A 85 -5.54 -1.03 0.58
N LEU A 86 -4.94 -0.91 1.77
CA LEU A 86 -5.62 -1.17 3.03
C LEU A 86 -6.73 -0.16 3.30
N ASN A 87 -6.54 1.10 2.90
CA ASN A 87 -7.62 2.08 2.93
C ASN A 87 -8.78 1.67 2.01
N ALA A 88 -8.49 1.15 0.83
CA ALA A 88 -9.52 0.61 -0.06
C ALA A 88 -10.24 -0.62 0.55
N LEU A 89 -9.50 -1.49 1.25
CA LEU A 89 -10.09 -2.60 2.00
C LEU A 89 -11.06 -2.09 3.09
N VAL A 90 -10.64 -1.11 3.91
CA VAL A 90 -11.52 -0.53 4.95
C VAL A 90 -12.79 0.07 4.35
N VAL A 91 -12.68 0.75 3.20
CA VAL A 91 -13.85 1.26 2.47
C VAL A 91 -14.75 0.12 1.98
N SER A 92 -14.20 -1.01 1.52
CA SER A 92 -15.01 -2.18 1.13
C SER A 92 -15.76 -2.81 2.32
N LEU A 93 -15.18 -2.71 3.52
CA LEU A 93 -15.75 -3.24 4.76
C LEU A 93 -16.78 -2.32 5.40
N GLN A 94 -16.90 -1.05 4.99
CA GLN A 94 -17.73 -0.04 5.68
C GLN A 94 -19.21 -0.45 5.86
N ALA A 95 -19.73 -1.32 4.98
CA ALA A 95 -21.11 -1.79 5.04
C ALA A 95 -21.32 -2.90 6.10
N SER A 96 -20.31 -3.74 6.35
CA SER A 96 -20.42 -4.89 7.28
C SER A 96 -19.67 -4.66 8.60
N CYS A 97 -18.61 -3.87 8.61
CA CYS A 97 -17.82 -3.48 9.78
C CYS A 97 -18.30 -2.14 10.34
N THR A 98 -19.11 -2.19 11.39
CA THR A 98 -19.69 -1.03 12.07
C THR A 98 -19.39 -1.06 13.56
N GLY A 99 -19.64 0.04 14.27
CA GLY A 99 -19.53 0.08 15.73
C GLY A 99 -20.46 -0.92 16.45
N SER A 100 -21.54 -1.36 15.80
CA SER A 100 -22.45 -2.36 16.35
C SER A 100 -22.01 -3.79 16.05
N SER A 101 -21.50 -4.08 14.84
CA SER A 101 -21.04 -5.43 14.49
C SER A 101 -19.67 -5.74 15.07
N CYS A 102 -18.77 -4.77 15.09
CA CYS A 102 -17.41 -4.88 15.62
C CYS A 102 -17.10 -3.77 16.63
N PRO A 103 -17.73 -3.80 17.82
CA PRO A 103 -17.54 -2.78 18.86
C PRO A 103 -16.13 -2.75 19.45
N LYS A 104 -15.34 -3.81 19.23
CA LYS A 104 -13.95 -3.93 19.65
C LYS A 104 -13.10 -4.37 18.47
N MET A 105 -11.89 -3.83 18.39
CA MET A 105 -10.89 -4.27 17.42
C MET A 105 -10.25 -5.59 17.87
N THR A 106 -10.67 -6.70 17.28
CA THR A 106 -10.17 -8.05 17.58
C THR A 106 -9.70 -8.79 16.33
N ALA A 107 -8.88 -9.83 16.51
CA ALA A 107 -8.51 -10.77 15.45
C ALA A 107 -8.65 -12.21 15.96
N GLY A 108 -9.79 -12.84 15.66
CA GLY A 108 -10.09 -14.20 16.11
C GLY A 108 -10.23 -14.30 17.63
N GLU A 109 -10.13 -15.52 18.16
CA GLU A 109 -10.23 -15.78 19.59
C GLU A 109 -8.89 -15.47 20.28
N GLY A 110 -8.86 -14.40 21.09
CA GLY A 110 -7.74 -14.12 22.00
C GLY A 110 -6.83 -12.94 21.65
N PHE A 111 -7.06 -12.25 20.53
CA PHE A 111 -6.32 -11.01 20.21
C PHE A 111 -7.25 -9.80 20.24
N GLU A 112 -7.04 -8.93 21.21
CA GLU A 112 -7.69 -7.62 21.32
C GLU A 112 -6.65 -6.50 21.10
N PHE A 113 -7.00 -5.49 20.31
CA PHE A 113 -6.12 -4.38 19.98
C PHE A 113 -6.68 -3.06 20.52
N LEU A 114 -5.88 -2.38 21.35
CA LEU A 114 -6.22 -1.08 21.92
C LEU A 114 -5.68 0.05 21.05
N SER A 115 -6.42 1.16 20.97
CA SER A 115 -6.03 2.37 20.26
C SER A 115 -5.50 3.43 21.21
N ALA A 116 -4.43 4.12 20.83
CA ALA A 116 -3.87 5.25 21.58
C ALA A 116 -4.31 6.62 21.01
N CYS A 117 -5.34 6.67 20.16
CA CYS A 117 -5.78 7.90 19.50
C CYS A 117 -6.40 8.92 20.46
N TYR A 118 -7.09 8.44 21.50
CA TYR A 118 -7.91 9.27 22.40
C TYR A 118 -7.18 9.74 23.67
N GLY A 119 -5.90 9.44 23.82
CA GLY A 119 -5.11 9.89 24.96
C GLY A 119 -3.90 9.02 25.27
N ALA A 120 -3.30 9.28 26.44
CA ALA A 120 -2.09 8.58 26.89
C ALA A 120 -2.34 7.09 27.22
N GLN A 121 -3.57 6.75 27.62
CA GLN A 121 -3.96 5.37 27.93
C GLN A 121 -4.63 4.73 26.71
N PRO A 122 -4.15 3.56 26.24
CA PRO A 122 -4.81 2.83 25.16
C PRO A 122 -6.22 2.41 25.56
N GLN A 123 -7.20 2.65 24.69
CA GLN A 123 -8.61 2.38 24.92
C GLN A 123 -9.18 1.39 23.90
N MET A 124 -10.23 0.68 24.32
CA MET A 124 -11.04 -0.14 23.40
C MET A 124 -11.85 0.78 22.50
N VAL A 125 -11.81 0.50 21.21
CA VAL A 125 -12.51 1.26 20.17
C VAL A 125 -13.11 0.28 19.17
N SER A 126 -14.10 0.72 18.41
CA SER A 126 -14.64 -0.10 17.33
C SER A 126 -13.58 -0.44 16.30
N ALA A 127 -13.74 -1.56 15.59
CA ALA A 127 -12.76 -1.98 14.61
C ALA A 127 -12.61 -0.99 13.44
N VAL A 128 -13.72 -0.39 13.00
CA VAL A 128 -13.69 0.65 11.96
C VAL A 128 -12.96 1.91 12.42
N ASP A 129 -13.23 2.39 13.64
CA ASP A 129 -12.51 3.55 14.20
C ASP A 129 -11.03 3.25 14.38
N TYR A 130 -10.70 2.02 14.81
CA TYR A 130 -9.32 1.58 14.91
C TYR A 130 -8.63 1.67 13.56
N ALA A 131 -9.23 1.10 12.51
CA ALA A 131 -8.64 1.03 11.19
C ALA A 131 -8.41 2.43 10.59
N CYS A 132 -9.43 3.31 10.65
CA CYS A 132 -9.32 4.68 10.16
C CYS A 132 -8.20 5.46 10.87
N HIS A 133 -8.23 5.54 12.21
CA HIS A 133 -7.20 6.26 12.95
C HIS A 133 -5.79 5.68 12.76
N ASN A 134 -5.68 4.36 12.61
CA ASN A 134 -4.40 3.69 12.40
C ASN A 134 -3.81 4.05 11.02
N ILE A 135 -4.64 4.00 9.97
CA ILE A 135 -4.25 4.40 8.61
C ILE A 135 -3.80 5.86 8.61
N ASP A 136 -4.63 6.78 9.14
CA ASP A 136 -4.31 8.21 9.17
C ASP A 136 -3.00 8.49 9.92
N PHE A 137 -2.82 7.86 11.08
CA PHE A 137 -1.60 7.97 11.87
C PHE A 137 -0.36 7.48 11.08
N HIS A 138 -0.47 6.37 10.36
CA HIS A 138 0.65 5.82 9.60
C HIS A 138 0.95 6.58 8.31
N VAL A 139 -0.07 7.09 7.62
CA VAL A 139 0.09 8.05 6.52
C VAL A 139 0.89 9.26 7.00
N ALA A 140 0.54 9.82 8.17
CA ALA A 140 1.26 10.94 8.75
C ALA A 140 2.71 10.60 9.13
N ILE A 141 3.00 9.38 9.63
CA ILE A 141 4.37 8.96 9.92
C ILE A 141 5.22 8.85 8.66
N ILE A 142 4.71 8.17 7.65
CA ILE A 142 5.48 7.83 6.44
C ILE A 142 5.73 9.06 5.55
N ASN A 143 4.89 10.08 5.67
CA ASN A 143 5.07 11.37 5.00
C ASN A 143 5.95 12.36 5.79
N LYS A 144 6.41 12.03 7.01
CA LYS A 144 7.38 12.88 7.72
C LYS A 144 8.74 12.83 7.04
N THR A 145 9.06 13.89 6.31
CA THR A 145 10.33 14.07 5.57
C THR A 145 11.57 13.91 6.45
N LYS A 146 11.48 14.24 7.75
CA LYS A 146 12.58 14.03 8.71
C LYS A 146 12.95 12.56 8.90
N ASN A 147 11.96 11.67 8.85
CA ASN A 147 12.16 10.23 9.04
C ASN A 147 12.45 9.53 7.70
N PHE A 148 11.96 10.09 6.60
CA PHE A 148 12.09 9.55 5.25
C PHE A 148 12.53 10.63 4.25
N PRO A 149 13.80 11.09 4.31
CA PRO A 149 14.29 12.12 3.41
C PRO A 149 14.47 11.56 1.99
N ARG A 150 13.82 12.19 1.01
CA ARG A 150 14.12 11.97 -0.42
C ARG A 150 15.29 12.89 -0.83
N PRO A 151 16.17 12.52 -1.77
CA PRO A 151 16.21 11.28 -2.56
C PRO A 151 17.08 10.16 -1.93
N ASN A 152 17.67 10.39 -0.77
CA ASN A 152 18.72 9.52 -0.22
C ASN A 152 18.13 8.44 0.70
N HIS A 153 17.34 7.52 0.12
CA HIS A 153 16.76 6.41 0.87
C HIS A 153 17.80 5.39 1.35
N ASP A 154 19.02 5.42 0.80
CA ASP A 154 20.17 4.64 1.24
C ASP A 154 20.56 4.97 2.68
N ALA A 155 20.33 6.23 3.07
CA ALA A 155 20.55 6.74 4.41
C ALA A 155 19.38 6.49 5.37
N LEU A 156 18.35 5.72 4.98
CA LEU A 156 17.31 5.29 5.92
C LEU A 156 17.97 4.47 7.04
N GLY A 157 18.22 5.14 8.16
CA GLY A 157 18.87 4.54 9.31
C GLY A 157 18.01 3.48 9.97
N LYS A 158 18.61 2.73 10.90
CA LYS A 158 17.94 1.71 11.72
C LYS A 158 16.63 2.20 12.35
N LYS A 159 16.56 3.50 12.69
CA LYS A 159 15.35 4.14 13.22
C LYS A 159 14.18 4.11 12.23
N ALA A 160 14.39 4.53 10.99
CA ALA A 160 13.34 4.55 9.97
C ALA A 160 12.87 3.12 9.64
N MET A 161 13.80 2.16 9.56
CA MET A 161 13.44 0.75 9.36
C MET A 161 12.64 0.16 10.52
N LYS A 162 12.95 0.55 11.77
CA LYS A 162 12.15 0.19 12.94
C LYS A 162 10.74 0.80 12.87
N GLU A 163 10.63 2.06 12.47
CA GLU A 163 9.32 2.70 12.26
C GLU A 163 8.50 1.98 11.19
N LEU A 164 9.10 1.58 10.07
CA LEU A 164 8.45 0.78 9.03
C LEU A 164 7.99 -0.60 9.53
N SER A 165 8.83 -1.27 10.34
CA SER A 165 8.46 -2.51 11.03
C SER A 165 7.23 -2.32 11.93
N ASP A 166 7.21 -1.23 12.71
CA ASP A 166 6.11 -0.95 13.64
C ASP A 166 4.82 -0.56 12.90
N VAL A 167 4.93 0.12 11.75
CA VAL A 167 3.81 0.34 10.82
C VAL A 167 3.29 -1.01 10.31
N ALA A 168 4.14 -1.86 9.73
CA ALA A 168 3.75 -3.15 9.17
C ALA A 168 2.99 -4.05 10.18
N LYS A 169 3.45 -4.08 11.44
CA LYS A 169 2.76 -4.81 12.54
C LYS A 169 1.34 -4.32 12.77
N ARG A 170 1.11 -3.01 12.68
CA ARG A 170 -0.21 -2.40 12.93
C ARG A 170 -1.15 -2.54 11.73
N LEU A 171 -0.62 -2.41 10.51
CA LEU A 171 -1.38 -2.70 9.28
C LEU A 171 -1.86 -4.16 9.24
N TYR A 172 -1.02 -5.10 9.69
CA TYR A 172 -1.42 -6.51 9.80
C TYR A 172 -2.63 -6.72 10.71
N ARG A 173 -2.84 -5.91 11.75
CA ARG A 173 -4.01 -6.04 12.64
C ARG A 173 -5.31 -5.80 11.90
N ILE A 174 -5.32 -4.85 10.96
CA ILE A 174 -6.48 -4.55 10.12
C ILE A 174 -6.74 -5.70 9.14
N ILE A 175 -5.70 -6.24 8.51
CA ILE A 175 -5.79 -7.42 7.64
C ILE A 175 -6.33 -8.63 8.43
N ALA A 176 -5.79 -8.88 9.63
CA ALA A 176 -6.22 -9.98 10.47
C ALA A 176 -7.69 -9.82 10.91
N HIS A 177 -8.10 -8.62 11.32
CA HIS A 177 -9.49 -8.34 11.64
C HIS A 177 -10.42 -8.63 10.45
N ALA A 178 -10.07 -8.12 9.27
CA ALA A 178 -10.82 -8.36 8.05
C ALA A 178 -10.94 -9.86 7.75
N TYR A 179 -9.85 -10.62 7.86
CA TYR A 179 -9.86 -12.06 7.61
C TYR A 179 -10.73 -12.85 8.61
N PHE A 180 -10.68 -12.53 9.91
CA PHE A 180 -11.38 -13.30 10.95
C PHE A 180 -12.85 -12.91 11.10
N HIS A 181 -13.23 -11.66 10.85
CA HIS A 181 -14.59 -11.16 11.07
C HIS A 181 -15.37 -10.88 9.77
N HIS A 182 -14.67 -10.59 8.66
CA HIS A 182 -15.25 -10.20 7.36
C HIS A 182 -14.64 -11.03 6.23
N LYS A 183 -14.67 -12.36 6.39
CA LYS A 183 -13.90 -13.28 5.56
C LYS A 183 -14.28 -13.21 4.09
N GLU A 184 -15.56 -13.09 3.76
CA GLU A 184 -16.04 -13.08 2.37
C GLU A 184 -15.54 -11.84 1.63
N GLU A 185 -15.71 -10.67 2.24
CA GLU A 185 -15.24 -9.40 1.69
C GLU A 185 -13.71 -9.36 1.60
N PHE A 186 -13.02 -9.85 2.63
CA PHE A 186 -11.57 -9.96 2.62
C PHE A 186 -11.06 -10.87 1.50
N MET A 187 -11.65 -12.07 1.34
CA MET A 187 -11.24 -13.01 0.29
C MET A 187 -11.52 -12.46 -1.11
N GLY A 188 -12.65 -11.76 -1.30
CA GLY A 188 -12.95 -11.08 -2.57
C GLY A 188 -11.95 -9.97 -2.88
N PHE A 189 -11.60 -9.16 -1.89
CA PHE A 189 -10.57 -8.13 -2.04
C PHE A 189 -9.20 -8.76 -2.32
N GLU A 190 -8.80 -9.78 -1.56
CA GLU A 190 -7.52 -10.47 -1.72
C GLU A 190 -7.39 -11.16 -3.08
N PHE A 191 -8.47 -11.74 -3.60
CA PHE A 191 -8.47 -12.32 -4.94
C PHE A 191 -8.24 -11.26 -6.02
N ALA A 192 -8.84 -10.08 -5.86
CA ALA A 192 -8.71 -8.99 -6.81
C ALA A 192 -7.34 -8.28 -6.72
N THR A 193 -6.79 -8.13 -5.52
CA THR A 193 -5.63 -7.27 -5.29
C THR A 193 -4.37 -7.99 -4.88
N GLY A 194 -4.39 -9.22 -4.34
CA GLY A 194 -3.21 -9.92 -3.82
C GLY A 194 -2.50 -9.20 -2.65
N LEU A 195 -3.23 -8.40 -1.87
CA LEU A 195 -2.68 -7.51 -0.84
C LEU A 195 -1.92 -8.28 0.24
N TYR A 196 -2.56 -9.27 0.85
CA TYR A 196 -2.00 -10.06 1.93
C TYR A 196 -0.89 -10.98 1.43
N LYS A 197 -1.07 -11.65 0.27
CA LYS A 197 0.00 -12.48 -0.33
C LYS A 197 1.28 -11.65 -0.57
N ARG A 198 1.16 -10.41 -1.04
CA ARG A 198 2.30 -9.47 -1.12
C ARG A 198 2.89 -9.13 0.25
N PHE A 199 2.04 -8.73 1.20
CA PHE A 199 2.49 -8.41 2.55
C PHE A 199 3.27 -9.57 3.19
N ALA A 200 2.76 -10.79 3.09
CA ALA A 200 3.37 -11.99 3.62
C ALA A 200 4.73 -12.27 2.97
N HIS A 201 4.82 -12.17 1.64
CA HIS A 201 6.07 -12.35 0.90
C HIS A 201 7.14 -11.30 1.26
N LEU A 202 6.76 -10.02 1.34
CA LEU A 202 7.65 -8.95 1.79
C LEU A 202 8.11 -9.16 3.22
N ASN A 203 7.21 -9.60 4.10
CA ASN A 203 7.54 -9.88 5.48
C ASN A 203 8.53 -11.06 5.61
N GLU A 204 8.33 -12.12 4.83
CA GLU A 204 9.23 -13.27 4.81
C GLU A 204 10.63 -12.89 4.31
N THR A 205 10.68 -12.10 3.23
CA THR A 205 11.92 -11.68 2.56
C THR A 205 12.73 -10.69 3.39
N TYR A 206 12.07 -9.71 4.01
CA TYR A 206 12.75 -8.60 4.69
C TYR A 206 12.64 -8.63 6.21
N LYS A 207 11.91 -9.59 6.78
CA LYS A 207 11.68 -9.73 8.22
C LYS A 207 11.10 -8.45 8.83
N LEU A 208 10.06 -7.91 8.21
CA LEU A 208 9.44 -6.65 8.62
C LEU A 208 8.80 -6.77 10.00
N THR A 209 8.24 -7.92 10.35
CA THR A 209 7.63 -8.21 11.65
C THR A 209 8.34 -9.39 12.31
N SER A 210 8.36 -9.40 13.64
CA SER A 210 8.94 -10.49 14.43
C SER A 210 8.06 -11.74 14.50
N PHE A 211 6.80 -11.64 14.05
CA PHE A 211 5.87 -12.76 13.99
C PHE A 211 5.70 -13.25 12.54
N THR A 212 5.43 -14.54 12.40
CA THR A 212 4.97 -15.13 11.13
C THR A 212 3.47 -14.86 10.99
N PRO A 213 3.03 -14.23 9.88
CA PRO A 213 1.61 -14.03 9.61
C PRO A 213 0.84 -15.35 9.67
N ALA A 214 -0.26 -15.39 10.42
CA ALA A 214 -0.99 -16.63 10.72
C ALA A 214 -2.14 -16.93 9.73
N ILE A 215 -2.44 -15.99 8.82
CA ILE A 215 -3.53 -16.09 7.87
C ILE A 215 -3.14 -17.08 6.76
N LYS A 216 -4.03 -18.02 6.45
CA LYS A 216 -3.85 -18.98 5.35
C LYS A 216 -4.80 -18.62 4.22
N VAL A 217 -4.24 -17.97 3.18
CA VAL A 217 -4.96 -17.70 1.93
C VAL A 217 -4.50 -18.76 0.93
N ASN A 218 -5.36 -19.77 0.69
CA ASN A 218 -5.14 -20.74 -0.38
C ASN A 218 -5.44 -20.06 -1.73
#